data_AF-A0AA43FQF7-F1
#
_entry.id   AF-A0AA43FQF7-F1
#
_cell.length_a   1.000
_cell.length_b   1.000
_cell.length_c   1.000
_cell.angle_alpha   90.00
_cell.angle_beta   90.00
_cell.angle_gamma   90.00
#
_symmetry.space_group_name_H-M   'P 1'
#
loop_
_entity.id
_entity.type
_entity.pdbx_description
1 polymer ?
#
loop_
_entity_poly.entity_id
_entity_poly.type
_entity_poly.pdbx_seq_one_letter_code
_entity_poly.pdbx_strand_id
1 'polypeptide(L)'
;MSRPLSKRVLLATFFRSFLIQGGWNYRSMLGSGFLFCMLPVLRSLRDEDGEFRESLRLHSEHFNAHPYLASIALGSVTRMEADGVDPQEIQRFKTAVRGPLGGLGDALVWAAWLPAASLAGLIAVWGWGSPLLGACVFLAVYNVGHVGLRVWGFSLGLREGPRVGQRLQAAGLPLWTERVRSGGVLLLGVAVGLILA
;
A
#
# COMPACT_ATOMS: atom_id res chain seq x y z
N MET A 1 16.38 18.57 -13.91
CA MET A 1 16.51 19.14 -12.54
C MET A 1 15.23 18.82 -11.79
N SER A 2 15.30 18.25 -10.59
CA SER A 2 14.13 17.84 -9.80
C SER A 2 13.29 19.04 -9.38
N ARG A 3 11.99 19.04 -9.71
CA ARG A 3 11.03 20.07 -9.28
C ARG A 3 10.60 19.80 -7.83
N PRO A 4 10.78 20.74 -6.89
CA PRO A 4 10.41 20.51 -5.50
C PRO A 4 8.89 20.44 -5.35
N LEU A 5 8.40 19.37 -4.71
CA LEU A 5 6.99 19.20 -4.36
C LEU A 5 6.70 19.74 -2.96
N SER A 6 5.61 20.49 -2.80
CA SER A 6 5.21 20.97 -1.49
C SER A 6 4.76 19.83 -0.57
N LYS A 7 4.96 19.99 0.75
CA LYS A 7 4.47 19.03 1.76
C LYS A 7 2.96 18.79 1.63
N ARG A 8 2.19 19.82 1.26
CA ARG A 8 0.74 19.72 1.03
C ARG A 8 0.40 18.77 -0.12
N VAL A 9 1.15 18.82 -1.22
CA VAL A 9 0.98 17.90 -2.36
C VAL A 9 1.28 16.47 -1.93
N LEU A 10 2.42 16.26 -1.25
CA LEU A 10 2.82 14.92 -0.78
C LEU A 10 1.81 14.33 0.21
N LEU A 11 1.34 15.12 1.18
CA LEU A 11 0.31 14.70 2.12
C LEU A 11 -1.01 14.42 1.41
N ALA A 12 -1.42 15.25 0.45
CA ALA A 12 -2.64 15.01 -0.33
C ALA A 12 -2.54 13.69 -1.13
N THR A 13 -1.42 13.40 -1.78
CA THR A 13 -1.17 12.11 -2.45
C THR A 13 -1.23 10.95 -1.47
N PHE A 14 -0.56 11.08 -0.32
CA PHE A 14 -0.55 10.04 0.71
C PHE A 14 -1.96 9.74 1.24
N PHE A 15 -2.74 10.76 1.63
CA PHE A 15 -4.10 10.56 2.14
C PHE A 15 -5.05 10.01 1.07
N ARG A 16 -4.90 10.44 -0.19
CA ARG A 16 -5.67 9.85 -1.29
C ARG A 16 -5.38 8.36 -1.49
N SER A 17 -4.19 7.88 -1.12
CA SER A 17 -3.84 6.45 -1.21
C SER A 17 -4.77 5.54 -0.39
N PHE A 18 -5.39 6.05 0.69
CA PHE A 18 -6.36 5.28 1.47
C PHE A 18 -7.59 4.91 0.65
N LEU A 19 -7.92 5.72 -0.36
CA LEU A 19 -9.06 5.54 -1.26
C LEU A 19 -8.67 4.94 -2.61
N ILE A 20 -7.43 4.45 -2.77
CA ILE A 20 -6.93 3.91 -4.05
C ILE A 20 -7.82 2.78 -4.60
N GLN A 21 -8.39 1.96 -3.71
CA GLN A 21 -9.25 0.85 -4.10
C GLN A 21 -10.67 1.29 -4.47
N GLY A 22 -11.09 2.51 -4.13
CA GLY A 22 -12.41 3.04 -4.48
C GLY A 22 -12.62 3.21 -5.99
N GLY A 23 -11.55 3.32 -6.77
CA GLY A 23 -11.59 3.35 -8.24
C GLY A 23 -11.40 2.00 -8.92
N TRP A 24 -11.42 0.90 -8.16
CA TRP A 24 -11.14 -0.43 -8.70
C TRP A 24 -12.17 -0.86 -9.76
N ASN A 25 -11.69 -1.38 -10.88
CA ASN A 25 -12.54 -1.90 -11.95
C ASN A 25 -11.80 -2.95 -12.78
N TYR A 26 -12.52 -3.80 -13.50
CA TYR A 26 -11.92 -4.88 -14.30
C TYR A 26 -11.01 -4.41 -15.44
N ARG A 27 -11.12 -3.17 -15.90
CA ARG A 27 -10.31 -2.64 -17.00
C ARG A 27 -8.92 -2.23 -16.52
N SER A 28 -8.86 -1.31 -15.54
CA SER A 28 -7.60 -0.73 -15.07
C SER A 28 -7.13 -1.24 -13.71
N MET A 29 -7.92 -2.09 -13.04
CA MET A 29 -7.71 -2.50 -11.66
C MET A 29 -7.59 -1.26 -10.76
N LEU A 30 -6.44 -1.02 -10.11
CA LEU A 30 -6.21 0.18 -9.32
C LEU A 30 -5.84 1.42 -10.15
N GLY A 31 -5.72 1.32 -11.47
CA GLY A 31 -5.25 2.43 -12.33
C GLY A 31 -6.01 3.74 -12.13
N SER A 32 -7.34 3.70 -12.09
CA SER A 32 -8.15 4.91 -11.85
C SER A 32 -7.91 5.52 -10.46
N GLY A 33 -7.75 4.66 -9.44
CA GLY A 33 -7.39 5.10 -8.09
C GLY A 33 -5.96 5.62 -8.00
N PHE A 34 -5.03 5.02 -8.74
CA PHE A 34 -3.65 5.46 -8.85
C PHE A 34 -3.59 6.88 -9.45
N LEU A 35 -4.31 7.12 -10.55
CA LEU A 35 -4.48 8.45 -11.11
C LEU A 35 -5.05 9.43 -10.08
N PHE A 36 -6.12 9.06 -9.38
CA PHE A 36 -6.71 9.92 -8.35
C PHE A 36 -5.68 10.35 -7.29
N CYS A 37 -4.83 9.43 -6.85
CA CYS A 37 -3.74 9.74 -5.91
C CYS A 37 -2.69 10.68 -6.50
N MET A 38 -2.38 10.53 -7.80
CA MET A 38 -1.36 11.31 -8.51
C MET A 38 -1.83 12.71 -8.96
N LEU A 39 -3.13 12.97 -9.09
CA LEU A 39 -3.69 14.26 -9.49
C LEU A 39 -3.04 15.51 -8.85
N PRO A 40 -2.84 15.60 -7.51
CA PRO A 40 -2.20 16.77 -6.91
C PRO A 40 -0.74 16.96 -7.36
N VAL A 41 -0.01 15.87 -7.60
CA VAL A 41 1.38 15.92 -8.11
C VAL A 41 1.36 16.43 -9.55
N LEU A 42 0.53 15.82 -10.41
CA LEU A 42 0.44 16.20 -11.82
C LEU A 42 0.04 17.66 -12.01
N ARG A 43 -0.96 18.14 -11.25
CA ARG A 43 -1.38 19.56 -11.27
C ARG A 43 -0.33 20.52 -10.73
N SER A 44 0.59 20.06 -9.90
CA SER A 44 1.67 20.90 -9.38
C SER A 44 2.88 20.96 -10.30
N LEU A 45 3.01 20.00 -11.23
CA LEU A 45 4.16 19.87 -12.12
C LEU A 45 3.87 20.32 -13.54
N ARG A 46 2.61 20.31 -13.98
CA ARG A 46 2.22 20.56 -15.38
C ARG A 46 1.11 21.59 -15.43
N ASP A 47 1.21 22.48 -16.41
CA ASP A 47 0.14 23.42 -16.75
C ASP A 47 -1.01 22.71 -17.48
N GLU A 48 -2.17 23.35 -17.62
CA GLU A 48 -3.41 22.76 -18.16
C GLU A 48 -3.40 22.50 -19.69
N ASP A 49 -2.29 21.98 -20.21
CA ASP A 49 -2.03 21.74 -21.63
C ASP A 49 -1.98 20.23 -21.98
N GLY A 50 -1.53 19.91 -23.22
CA GLY A 50 -1.44 18.55 -23.74
C GLY A 50 -0.65 17.56 -22.87
N GLU A 51 0.44 18.02 -22.23
CA GLU A 51 1.25 17.18 -21.33
C GLU A 51 0.48 16.68 -20.10
N PHE A 52 -0.45 17.50 -19.58
CA PHE A 52 -1.29 17.10 -18.46
C PHE A 52 -2.22 15.97 -18.88
N ARG A 53 -2.86 16.08 -20.06
CA ARG A 53 -3.74 15.03 -20.61
C ARG A 53 -3.02 13.70 -20.82
N GLU A 54 -1.80 13.74 -21.35
CA GLU A 54 -1.00 12.54 -21.55
C GLU A 54 -0.66 11.87 -20.21
N SER A 55 -0.31 12.67 -19.21
CA SER A 55 -0.06 12.17 -17.85
C SER A 55 -1.29 11.54 -17.19
N LEU A 56 -2.48 12.11 -17.41
CA LEU A 56 -3.74 11.52 -16.94
C LEU A 56 -3.94 10.12 -17.55
N ARG A 57 -3.66 9.97 -18.84
CA ARG A 57 -3.77 8.68 -19.53
C ARG A 57 -2.79 7.68 -18.93
N LEU A 58 -1.50 8.02 -18.86
CA LEU A 58 -0.46 7.14 -18.31
C LEU A 58 -0.73 6.69 -16.86
N HIS A 59 -1.24 7.59 -16.01
CA HIS A 59 -1.51 7.25 -14.62
C HIS A 59 -2.81 6.49 -14.39
N SER A 60 -3.74 6.48 -15.36
CA SER A 60 -4.97 5.69 -15.33
C SER A 60 -4.85 4.29 -15.93
N GLU A 61 -3.72 3.99 -16.57
CA GLU A 61 -3.44 2.66 -17.14
C GLU A 61 -3.44 1.56 -16.09
N HIS A 62 -3.56 0.32 -16.58
CA HIS A 62 -3.65 -0.88 -15.76
C HIS A 62 -2.50 -0.97 -14.74
N PHE A 63 -2.89 -0.98 -13.47
CA PHE A 63 -1.98 -1.19 -12.35
C PHE A 63 -2.70 -2.05 -11.32
N ASN A 64 -2.19 -3.25 -11.08
CA ASN A 64 -2.73 -4.16 -10.08
C ASN A 64 -1.65 -4.57 -9.10
N ALA A 65 -1.82 -4.18 -7.85
CA ALA A 65 -0.94 -4.49 -6.73
C ALA A 65 -1.79 -4.53 -5.45
N HIS A 66 -1.20 -4.95 -4.34
CA HIS A 66 -1.89 -4.89 -3.06
C HIS A 66 -2.13 -3.42 -2.66
N PRO A 67 -3.35 -3.01 -2.26
CA PRO A 67 -3.71 -1.60 -2.08
C PRO A 67 -2.84 -0.85 -1.05
N TYR A 68 -2.30 -1.56 -0.05
CA TYR A 68 -1.44 -0.94 0.97
C TYR A 68 0.00 -0.78 0.48
N LEU A 69 0.52 -1.75 -0.29
CA LEU A 69 1.87 -1.70 -0.86
C LEU A 69 1.93 -0.89 -2.16
N ALA A 70 0.79 -0.62 -2.80
CA ALA A 70 0.68 0.35 -3.90
C ALA A 70 1.19 1.75 -3.49
N SER A 71 1.19 2.07 -2.19
CA SER A 71 1.82 3.27 -1.65
C SER A 71 3.30 3.41 -1.99
N ILE A 72 4.05 2.30 -2.10
CA ILE A 72 5.45 2.27 -2.54
C ILE A 72 5.56 2.79 -3.97
N ALA A 73 4.76 2.23 -4.87
CA ALA A 73 4.72 2.66 -6.26
C ALA A 73 4.28 4.13 -6.38
N LEU A 74 3.28 4.57 -5.60
CA LEU A 74 2.86 5.98 -5.57
C LEU A 74 4.01 6.91 -5.14
N GLY A 75 4.75 6.56 -4.09
CA GLY A 75 5.90 7.36 -3.64
C GLY A 75 6.99 7.42 -4.70
N SER A 76 7.35 6.28 -5.28
CA SER A 76 8.37 6.20 -6.34
C SER A 76 7.98 6.99 -7.58
N VAL A 77 6.74 6.84 -8.05
CA VAL A 77 6.24 7.54 -9.24
C VAL A 77 6.12 9.05 -8.96
N THR A 78 5.70 9.44 -7.75
CA THR A 78 5.73 10.86 -7.33
C THR A 78 7.15 11.44 -7.44
N ARG A 79 8.17 10.69 -7.02
CA ARG A 79 9.56 11.10 -7.15
C ARG A 79 10.02 11.16 -8.61
N MET A 80 9.67 10.16 -9.42
CA MET A 80 10.04 10.08 -10.84
C MET A 80 9.42 11.23 -11.66
N GLU A 81 8.15 11.57 -11.43
CA GLU A 81 7.50 12.73 -12.06
C GLU A 81 8.19 14.04 -11.65
N ALA A 82 8.51 14.20 -10.37
CA ALA A 82 9.23 15.38 -9.89
C ALA A 82 10.64 15.51 -10.49
N ASP A 83 11.33 14.38 -10.71
CA ASP A 83 12.65 14.34 -11.34
C ASP A 83 12.59 14.53 -12.87
N GLY A 84 11.40 14.52 -13.48
CA GLY A 84 11.20 14.67 -14.93
C GLY A 84 11.62 13.42 -15.71
N VAL A 85 11.46 12.24 -15.10
CA VAL A 85 11.77 10.95 -15.75
C VAL A 85 10.85 10.73 -16.94
N ASP A 86 11.38 10.09 -17.99
CA ASP A 86 10.63 9.79 -19.20
C ASP A 86 9.33 9.00 -18.91
N PRO A 87 8.19 9.36 -19.52
CA PRO A 87 6.92 8.68 -19.28
C PRO A 87 6.97 7.17 -19.57
N GLN A 88 7.70 6.72 -20.60
CA GLN A 88 7.83 5.30 -20.90
C GLN A 88 8.62 4.57 -19.81
N GLU A 89 9.63 5.22 -19.23
CA GLU A 89 10.37 4.68 -18.10
C GLU A 89 9.49 4.56 -16.84
N ILE A 90 8.63 5.55 -16.56
CA ILE A 90 7.63 5.47 -15.49
C ILE A 90 6.66 4.29 -15.71
N GLN A 91 6.19 4.10 -16.95
CA GLN A 91 5.30 2.99 -17.30
C GLN A 91 5.98 1.62 -17.13
N ARG A 92 7.25 1.50 -17.56
CA ARG A 92 8.08 0.30 -17.36
C ARG A 92 8.26 0.01 -15.87
N PHE A 93 8.57 1.04 -15.08
CA PHE A 93 8.67 0.93 -13.63
C PHE A 93 7.37 0.41 -13.01
N LYS A 94 6.23 1.03 -13.30
CA LYS A 94 4.90 0.60 -12.82
C LYS A 94 4.62 -0.86 -13.17
N THR A 95 4.94 -1.26 -14.40
CA THR A 95 4.76 -2.64 -14.87
C THR A 95 5.66 -3.63 -14.13
N ALA A 96 6.92 -3.25 -13.86
CA ALA A 96 7.88 -4.09 -13.16
C ALA A 96 7.51 -4.29 -11.68
N VAL A 97 6.98 -3.26 -11.00
CA VAL A 97 6.69 -3.34 -9.56
C VAL A 97 5.30 -3.87 -9.22
N ARG A 98 4.31 -3.77 -10.12
CA ARG A 98 2.91 -4.14 -9.80
C ARG A 98 2.76 -5.59 -9.34
N GLY A 99 3.44 -6.54 -10.00
CA GLY A 99 3.40 -7.97 -9.67
C GLY A 99 4.02 -8.28 -8.30
N PRO A 100 5.28 -7.91 -8.05
CA PRO A 100 5.92 -8.08 -6.75
C PRO A 100 5.16 -7.43 -5.58
N LEU A 101 4.66 -6.20 -5.76
CA LEU A 101 3.87 -5.51 -4.74
C LEU A 101 2.50 -6.17 -4.50
N GLY A 102 1.91 -6.76 -5.54
CA GLY A 102 0.73 -7.64 -5.42
C GLY A 102 1.01 -8.85 -4.57
N GLY A 103 1.90 -9.74 -5.03
CA GLY A 103 2.17 -11.01 -4.37
C GLY A 103 2.68 -10.87 -2.94
N LEU A 104 3.61 -9.93 -2.68
CA LEU A 104 4.12 -9.69 -1.33
C LEU A 104 3.04 -9.14 -0.40
N GLY A 105 2.21 -8.23 -0.90
CA GLY A 105 1.17 -7.61 -0.10
C GLY A 105 0.06 -8.60 0.22
N ASP A 106 -0.37 -9.40 -0.75
CA ASP A 106 -1.39 -10.43 -0.53
C ASP A 106 -0.91 -11.47 0.49
N ALA A 107 0.34 -11.91 0.39
CA ALA A 107 0.92 -12.86 1.33
C ALA A 107 1.06 -12.28 2.76
N LEU A 108 1.54 -11.03 2.88
CA LEU A 108 1.75 -10.38 4.18
C LEU A 108 0.44 -9.97 4.84
N VAL A 109 -0.47 -9.35 4.09
CA VAL A 109 -1.65 -8.70 4.64
C VAL A 109 -2.83 -9.66 4.64
N TRP A 110 -3.25 -10.13 3.47
CA TRP A 110 -4.46 -10.96 3.37
C TRP A 110 -4.27 -12.35 3.94
N ALA A 111 -3.14 -12.99 3.66
CA ALA A 111 -2.90 -14.37 4.08
C ALA A 111 -2.29 -14.50 5.50
N ALA A 112 -1.76 -13.42 6.08
CA ALA A 112 -1.11 -13.48 7.39
C ALA A 112 -1.65 -12.45 8.39
N TRP A 113 -1.49 -11.14 8.13
CA TRP A 113 -1.86 -10.09 9.08
C TRP A 113 -3.36 -10.03 9.40
N LEU A 114 -4.22 -10.12 8.38
CA LEU A 114 -5.67 -10.09 8.55
C LEU A 114 -6.14 -11.27 9.42
N PRO A 115 -5.79 -12.54 9.11
CA PRO A 115 -6.10 -13.67 9.99
C PRO A 115 -5.57 -13.49 11.41
N ALA A 116 -4.31 -13.06 11.58
CA ALA A 116 -3.72 -12.87 12.90
C ALA A 116 -4.46 -11.79 13.72
N ALA A 117 -4.81 -10.67 13.10
CA ALA A 117 -5.60 -9.62 13.75
C ALA A 117 -6.99 -10.11 14.13
N SER A 118 -7.65 -10.89 13.25
CA SER A 118 -8.95 -11.50 13.53
C SER A 118 -8.89 -12.47 14.70
N LEU A 119 -7.84 -13.29 14.79
CA LEU A 119 -7.62 -14.20 15.92
C LEU A 119 -7.35 -13.45 17.22
N ALA A 120 -6.58 -12.36 17.19
CA ALA A 120 -6.37 -11.51 18.36
C ALA A 120 -7.69 -10.91 18.86
N GLY A 121 -8.55 -10.44 17.95
CA GLY A 121 -9.90 -9.98 18.28
C GLY A 121 -10.77 -11.09 18.88
N LEU A 122 -10.70 -12.30 18.32
CA LEU A 122 -11.45 -13.45 18.83
C LEU A 122 -10.99 -13.84 20.25
N ILE A 123 -9.68 -13.94 20.48
CA ILE A 123 -9.11 -14.21 21.81
C ILE A 123 -9.58 -13.16 22.83
N ALA A 124 -9.64 -11.89 22.44
CA ALA A 124 -10.16 -10.83 23.28
C ALA A 124 -11.64 -11.02 23.64
N VAL A 125 -12.48 -11.51 22.71
CA VAL A 125 -13.88 -11.86 23.01
C VAL A 125 -13.95 -12.98 24.04
N TRP A 126 -13.19 -14.06 23.87
CA TRP A 126 -13.23 -15.21 24.79
C TRP A 126 -12.61 -14.91 26.15
N GLY A 127 -11.54 -14.12 26.19
CA GLY A 127 -10.85 -13.76 27.44
C GLY A 127 -11.60 -12.74 28.29
N TRP A 128 -12.35 -11.81 27.69
CA TRP A 128 -13.05 -10.73 28.41
C TRP A 128 -14.58 -10.77 28.29
N GLY A 129 -15.14 -11.71 27.54
CA GLY A 129 -16.59 -11.86 27.37
C GLY A 129 -17.28 -10.72 26.62
N SER A 130 -16.53 -9.83 25.95
CA SER A 130 -17.06 -8.63 25.31
C SER A 130 -16.80 -8.60 23.80
N PRO A 131 -17.84 -8.77 22.97
CA PRO A 131 -17.74 -8.63 21.51
C PRO A 131 -17.22 -7.25 21.06
N LEU A 132 -17.61 -6.19 21.78
CA LEU A 132 -17.15 -4.84 21.49
C LEU A 132 -15.63 -4.70 21.68
N LEU A 133 -15.09 -5.23 22.80
CA LEU A 133 -13.64 -5.21 23.03
C LEU A 133 -12.89 -6.02 21.96
N GLY A 134 -13.42 -7.17 21.56
CA GLY A 134 -12.85 -7.95 20.46
C GLY A 134 -12.79 -7.18 19.13
N ALA A 135 -13.87 -6.47 18.79
CA ALA A 135 -13.90 -5.60 17.61
C ALA A 135 -12.89 -4.44 17.74
N CYS A 136 -12.79 -3.81 18.90
CA CYS A 136 -11.80 -2.75 19.15
C CYS A 136 -10.36 -3.26 19.02
N VAL A 137 -10.05 -4.45 19.54
CA VAL A 137 -8.72 -5.08 19.42
C VAL A 137 -8.41 -5.39 17.96
N PHE A 138 -9.34 -6.01 17.23
CA PHE A 138 -9.19 -6.26 15.80
C PHE A 138 -8.90 -4.98 15.03
N LEU A 139 -9.74 -3.95 15.22
CA LEU A 139 -9.58 -2.68 14.53
C LEU A 139 -8.26 -2.02 14.89
N ALA A 140 -7.87 -1.99 16.15
CA ALA A 140 -6.61 -1.39 16.59
C ALA A 140 -5.41 -2.10 15.95
N VAL A 141 -5.32 -3.42 16.07
CA VAL A 141 -4.23 -4.21 15.49
C VAL A 141 -4.22 -4.03 13.97
N TYR A 142 -5.34 -4.29 13.30
CA TYR A 142 -5.41 -4.22 11.84
C TYR A 142 -5.05 -2.83 11.29
N ASN A 143 -5.56 -1.75 11.92
CA ASN A 143 -5.28 -0.38 11.50
C ASN A 143 -3.82 0.01 11.72
N VAL A 144 -3.23 -0.31 12.87
CA VAL A 144 -1.82 -0.02 13.14
C VAL A 144 -0.93 -0.64 12.07
N GLY A 145 -1.16 -1.91 11.73
CA GLY A 145 -0.36 -2.62 10.73
C GLY A 145 -0.49 -2.00 9.34
N HIS A 146 -1.70 -1.82 8.82
CA HIS A 146 -1.84 -1.34 7.44
C HIS A 146 -1.52 0.15 7.27
N VAL A 147 -1.83 0.99 8.27
CA VAL A 147 -1.45 2.41 8.25
C VAL A 147 0.06 2.53 8.31
N GLY A 148 0.71 1.78 9.21
CA GLY A 148 2.17 1.71 9.30
C GLY A 148 2.81 1.30 7.97
N LEU A 149 2.28 0.25 7.34
CA LEU A 149 2.75 -0.23 6.04
C LEU A 149 2.61 0.82 4.93
N ARG A 150 1.50 1.58 4.91
CA ARG A 150 1.29 2.67 3.95
C ARG A 150 2.26 3.83 4.18
N VAL A 151 2.44 4.27 5.42
CA VAL A 151 3.37 5.37 5.78
C VAL A 151 4.79 4.99 5.40
N TRP A 152 5.23 3.80 5.82
CA TRP A 152 6.54 3.26 5.48
C TRP A 152 6.71 3.14 3.97
N GLY A 153 5.73 2.53 3.30
CA GLY A 153 5.80 2.26 1.86
C GLY A 153 5.88 3.54 1.03
N PHE A 154 5.02 4.51 1.29
CA PHE A 154 5.05 5.81 0.60
C PHE A 154 6.38 6.54 0.84
N SER A 155 6.85 6.55 2.10
CA SER A 155 8.13 7.18 2.46
C SER A 155 9.33 6.51 1.79
N LEU A 156 9.34 5.17 1.72
CA LEU A 156 10.36 4.39 1.03
C LEU A 156 10.38 4.72 -0.46
N GLY A 157 9.20 4.71 -1.10
CA GLY A 157 9.07 5.06 -2.52
C GLY A 157 9.59 6.46 -2.83
N LEU A 158 9.21 7.46 -2.03
CA LEU A 158 9.68 8.84 -2.21
C LEU A 158 11.21 8.98 -2.09
N ARG A 159 11.84 8.21 -1.20
CA ARG A 159 13.29 8.26 -0.96
C ARG A 159 14.09 7.55 -2.05
N GLU A 160 13.62 6.38 -2.49
CA GLU A 160 14.37 5.51 -3.39
C GLU A 160 14.02 5.72 -4.88
N GLY A 161 12.83 6.25 -5.16
CA GLY A 161 12.35 6.51 -6.52
C GLY A 161 12.37 5.24 -7.38
N PRO A 162 13.01 5.25 -8.57
CA PRO A 162 13.07 4.08 -9.45
C PRO A 162 13.89 2.91 -8.87
N ARG A 163 14.77 3.16 -7.89
CA ARG A 163 15.63 2.13 -7.28
C ARG A 163 14.94 1.32 -6.19
N VAL A 164 13.67 1.58 -5.90
CA VAL A 164 12.96 0.94 -4.79
C VAL A 164 12.91 -0.58 -4.88
N GLY A 165 12.96 -1.15 -6.10
CA GLY A 165 12.97 -2.61 -6.31
C GLY A 165 14.14 -3.31 -5.61
N GLN A 166 15.34 -2.71 -5.64
CA GLN A 166 16.53 -3.28 -4.98
C GLN A 166 16.40 -3.24 -3.46
N ARG A 167 15.85 -2.14 -2.93
CA ARG A 167 15.61 -1.96 -1.50
C ARG A 167 14.47 -2.82 -0.97
N LEU A 168 13.46 -3.08 -1.79
CA LEU A 168 12.34 -3.94 -1.42
C LEU A 168 12.80 -5.36 -1.11
N GLN A 169 13.76 -5.87 -1.89
CA GLN A 169 14.39 -7.17 -1.63
C GLN A 169 15.19 -7.15 -0.31
N ALA A 170 15.91 -6.06 -0.04
CA ALA A 170 16.67 -5.88 1.19
C ALA A 170 15.80 -5.58 2.44
N ALA A 171 14.55 -5.14 2.26
CA ALA A 171 13.65 -4.76 3.36
C ALA A 171 13.16 -5.94 4.21
N GLY A 172 13.45 -7.18 3.79
CA GLY A 172 13.10 -8.37 4.55
C GLY A 172 11.60 -8.61 4.68
N LEU A 173 10.78 -8.06 3.78
CA LEU A 173 9.32 -8.29 3.78
C LEU A 173 8.93 -9.77 3.83
N PRO A 174 9.61 -10.70 3.12
CA PRO A 174 9.31 -12.13 3.26
C PRO A 174 9.53 -12.68 4.68
N LEU A 175 10.57 -12.21 5.38
CA LEU A 175 10.83 -12.60 6.77
C LEU A 175 9.75 -12.08 7.70
N TRP A 176 9.27 -10.86 7.48
CA TRP A 176 8.13 -10.31 8.21
C TRP A 176 6.85 -11.10 7.95
N THR A 177 6.59 -11.46 6.70
CA THR A 177 5.45 -12.32 6.35
C THR A 177 5.50 -13.63 7.11
N GLU A 178 6.66 -14.29 7.17
CA GLU A 178 6.80 -15.55 7.89
C GLU A 178 6.59 -15.35 9.39
N ARG A 179 7.17 -14.31 10.01
CA ARG A 179 6.97 -14.00 11.43
C ARG A 179 5.50 -13.73 11.77
N VAL A 180 4.80 -12.95 10.95
CA VAL A 180 3.37 -12.68 11.13
C VAL A 180 2.56 -13.96 10.98
N ARG A 181 2.91 -14.81 10.01
CA ARG A 181 2.26 -16.11 9.81
C ARG A 181 2.47 -17.03 11.01
N SER A 182 3.71 -17.19 11.48
CA SER A 182 4.00 -18.03 12.67
C SER A 182 3.28 -17.50 13.91
N GLY A 183 3.24 -16.17 14.09
CA GLY A 183 2.46 -15.54 15.16
C GLY A 183 0.96 -15.81 15.02
N GLY A 184 0.41 -15.76 13.80
CA GLY A 184 -0.98 -16.11 13.51
C GLY A 184 -1.30 -17.58 13.85
N VAL A 185 -0.41 -18.52 13.52
CA VAL A 185 -0.56 -19.94 13.88
C VAL A 185 -0.56 -20.13 15.40
N LEU A 186 0.32 -19.43 16.12
CA LEU A 186 0.33 -19.45 17.58
C LEU A 186 -0.99 -18.93 18.16
N LEU A 187 -1.49 -17.79 17.66
CA LEU A 187 -2.78 -17.23 18.08
C LEU A 187 -3.94 -18.19 17.79
N LEU A 188 -3.90 -18.91 16.67
CA LEU A 188 -4.90 -19.92 16.36
C LEU A 188 -4.89 -21.05 17.40
N GLY A 189 -3.72 -21.54 17.78
CA GLY A 189 -3.59 -22.55 18.84
C GLY A 189 -4.14 -22.09 20.18
N VAL A 190 -3.85 -20.84 20.57
CA VAL A 190 -4.41 -20.22 21.79
C VAL A 190 -5.93 -20.11 21.69
N ALA A 191 -6.46 -19.62 20.57
CA ALA A 191 -7.89 -19.47 20.37
C ALA A 191 -8.63 -20.81 20.47
N VAL A 192 -8.10 -21.86 19.83
CA VAL A 192 -8.67 -23.22 19.93
C VAL A 192 -8.62 -23.72 21.37
N GLY A 193 -7.49 -23.54 22.07
CA GLY A 193 -7.36 -23.93 23.47
C GLY A 193 -8.37 -23.25 24.38
N LEU A 194 -8.62 -21.94 24.19
CA LEU A 194 -9.61 -21.18 24.96
C LEU A 194 -11.06 -21.57 24.64
N ILE A 195 -11.35 -22.02 23.42
CA ILE A 195 -12.70 -22.46 23.02
C ILE A 195 -13.02 -23.85 23.58
N LEU A 196 -12.00 -24.70 23.72
CA LEU A 196 -12.16 -26.09 24.17
C LEU A 196 -12.02 -26.27 25.70
N ALA A 197 -11.56 -25.26 26.42
CA ALA A 197 -11.41 -25.26 27.89
C ALA A 197 -12.68 -24.77 28.58
#